data_AF-A0A8K0P2Z4-F1
#
_entry.id   AF-A0A8K0P2Z4-F1
#
_cell.length_a   1.000
_cell.length_b   1.000
_cell.length_c   1.000
_cell.angle_alpha   90.00
_cell.angle_beta   90.00
_cell.angle_gamma   90.00
#
_symmetry.space_group_name_H-M   'P 1'
#
loop_
_entity.id
_entity.type
_entity.pdbx_description
1 polymer ?
#
loop_
_entity_poly.entity_id
_entity_poly.type
_entity_poly.pdbx_seq_one_letter_code
_entity_poly.pdbx_strand_id
1 'polypeptide(L)'
;MRQGKQFFFKAQKLPNSYGNHISAPLNSKREEEELKLMQFMATIVYEQVTQDKPGFLQLWIMFFMALQSLKSNGSSMLAWQLKLLFAHSLSKPSSSDDIILVSAELALSVMQQVDSILSCYEKEVTQLLQQYYFSSLNGNENYIDKLALYLILYDFPTPSKSAEFGQGVKDPLTLCTRFPDRSVPPETCWKLIQLLKKSI
;
A
#
# COMPACT_ATOMS: atom_id res chain seq x y z
N MET A 1 17.02 -15.65 51.49
CA MET A 1 16.93 -16.97 50.81
C MET A 1 15.48 -17.23 50.44
N ARG A 2 15.07 -16.95 49.20
CA ARG A 2 13.71 -17.19 48.69
C ARG A 2 13.73 -18.48 47.88
N GLN A 3 12.96 -19.48 48.33
CA GLN A 3 12.85 -20.79 47.69
C GLN A 3 11.98 -20.70 46.43
N GLY A 4 12.51 -21.19 45.32
CA GLY A 4 11.83 -21.28 44.03
C GLY A 4 10.81 -22.42 44.01
N LYS A 5 9.59 -22.11 43.58
CA LYS A 5 8.58 -23.10 43.23
C LYS A 5 8.79 -23.50 41.77
N GLN A 6 9.30 -24.72 41.55
CA GLN A 6 9.32 -25.36 40.24
C GLN A 6 7.91 -25.90 39.93
N PHE A 7 7.30 -25.40 38.86
CA PHE A 7 6.09 -25.98 38.29
C PHE A 7 6.50 -27.06 37.28
N PHE A 8 6.26 -28.32 37.63
CA PHE A 8 6.36 -29.47 36.75
C PHE A 8 5.09 -29.58 35.91
N PHE A 9 5.16 -29.29 34.60
CA PHE A 9 4.12 -29.64 33.65
C PHE A 9 4.31 -31.10 33.21
N LYS A 10 3.40 -31.98 33.65
CA LYS A 10 3.37 -33.39 33.25
C LYS A 10 2.55 -33.50 31.94
N ALA A 11 3.23 -33.72 30.82
CA ALA A 11 2.60 -33.91 29.52
C ALA A 11 1.79 -35.22 29.49
N GLN A 12 0.49 -35.10 29.24
CA GLN A 12 -0.43 -36.21 29.05
C GLN A 12 -0.43 -36.57 27.55
N LYS A 13 0.17 -37.73 27.20
CA LYS A 13 0.13 -38.29 25.84
C LYS A 13 -1.30 -38.71 25.48
N LEU A 14 -1.85 -38.16 24.40
CA LEU A 14 -3.03 -38.70 23.73
C LEU A 14 -2.60 -39.57 22.52
N PRO A 15 -3.35 -40.64 22.21
CA PRO A 15 -2.99 -41.59 21.16
C PRO A 15 -3.28 -41.04 19.76
N ASN A 16 -2.28 -41.11 18.88
CA ASN A 16 -2.42 -40.91 17.44
C ASN A 16 -3.30 -42.02 16.84
N SER A 17 -4.50 -41.66 16.41
CA SER A 17 -5.33 -42.48 15.52
C SER A 17 -5.33 -41.84 14.12
N TYR A 18 -5.08 -42.68 13.13
CA TYR A 18 -4.91 -42.37 11.72
C TYR A 18 -6.14 -41.68 11.11
N GLY A 19 -5.89 -40.71 10.24
CA GLY A 19 -6.90 -40.11 9.37
C GLY A 19 -6.24 -39.38 8.21
N ASN A 20 -5.94 -40.11 7.15
CA ASN A 20 -5.67 -39.55 5.82
C ASN A 20 -6.85 -38.65 5.42
N HIS A 21 -6.65 -37.34 5.44
CA HIS A 21 -7.44 -36.40 4.66
C HIS A 21 -6.51 -35.56 3.79
N ILE A 22 -6.50 -35.92 2.52
CA ILE A 22 -5.97 -35.13 1.41
C ILE A 22 -6.84 -33.88 1.32
N SER A 23 -6.45 -32.80 1.99
CA SER A 23 -7.04 -31.46 1.78
C SER A 23 -6.21 -30.35 2.43
N ALA A 24 -5.10 -29.90 1.83
CA ALA A 24 -4.55 -28.56 2.15
C ALA A 24 -3.42 -28.12 1.21
N PRO A 25 -3.74 -27.33 0.16
CA PRO A 25 -2.86 -26.25 -0.27
C PRO A 25 -3.42 -24.85 0.05
N LEU A 26 -4.68 -24.77 0.53
CA LEU A 26 -5.37 -23.50 0.82
C LEU A 26 -5.16 -22.99 2.25
N ASN A 27 -5.05 -23.86 3.25
CA ASN A 27 -4.90 -23.44 4.65
C ASN A 27 -3.50 -22.85 4.91
N SER A 28 -2.47 -23.45 4.32
CA SER A 28 -1.08 -23.03 4.53
C SER A 28 -0.81 -21.59 4.05
N LYS A 29 -1.43 -21.15 2.94
CA LYS A 29 -1.25 -19.78 2.44
C LYS A 29 -1.90 -18.73 3.32
N ARG A 30 -3.10 -19.01 3.84
CA ARG A 30 -3.80 -18.11 4.76
C ARG A 30 -3.05 -18.01 6.09
N GLU A 31 -2.62 -19.14 6.63
CA GLU A 31 -1.81 -19.18 7.85
C GLU A 31 -0.49 -18.41 7.69
N GLU A 32 0.14 -18.45 6.51
CA GLU A 32 1.35 -17.67 6.23
C GLU A 32 1.08 -16.15 6.16
N GLU A 33 -0.03 -15.72 5.55
CA GLU A 33 -0.45 -14.31 5.53
C GLU A 33 -0.79 -13.79 6.94
N GLU A 34 -1.49 -14.60 7.74
CA GLU A 34 -1.81 -14.29 9.14
C GLU A 34 -0.54 -14.20 10.00
N LEU A 35 0.41 -15.11 9.80
CA LEU A 35 1.70 -15.08 10.48
C LEU A 35 2.50 -13.81 10.12
N LYS A 36 2.56 -13.45 8.83
CA LYS A 36 3.23 -12.22 8.36
C LYS A 36 2.59 -10.98 8.97
N LEU A 37 1.27 -10.92 9.02
CA LEU A 37 0.54 -9.82 9.66
C LEU A 37 0.85 -9.75 11.15
N MET A 38 0.83 -10.89 11.85
CA MET A 38 1.11 -10.95 13.28
C MET A 38 2.55 -10.50 13.60
N GLN A 39 3.52 -10.95 12.81
CA GLN A 39 4.92 -10.53 12.93
C GLN A 39 5.07 -9.03 12.69
N PHE A 40 4.42 -8.50 11.65
CA PHE A 40 4.47 -7.08 11.33
C PHE A 40 3.82 -6.23 12.43
N MET A 41 2.68 -6.64 12.98
CA MET A 41 2.05 -6.01 14.14
C MET A 41 2.95 -6.04 15.39
N ALA A 42 3.62 -7.17 15.64
CA ALA A 42 4.55 -7.31 16.76
C ALA A 42 5.76 -6.37 16.61
N THR A 43 6.32 -6.23 15.41
CA THR A 43 7.40 -5.28 15.12
C THR A 43 6.97 -3.84 15.41
N ILE A 44 5.77 -3.45 14.97
CA ILE A 44 5.23 -2.11 15.21
C ILE A 44 5.08 -1.86 16.71
N VAL A 45 4.44 -2.78 17.45
CA VAL A 45 4.26 -2.64 18.89
C VAL A 45 5.61 -2.53 19.60
N TYR A 46 6.57 -3.37 19.23
CA TYR A 46 7.92 -3.34 19.78
C TYR A 46 8.61 -1.98 19.55
N GLU A 47 8.54 -1.45 18.34
CA GLU A 47 9.12 -0.15 17.99
C GLU A 47 8.47 0.99 18.77
N GLN A 48 7.13 1.01 18.89
CA GLN A 48 6.42 2.05 19.62
C GLN A 48 6.69 2.03 21.13
N VAL A 49 6.81 0.84 21.72
CA VAL A 49 7.18 0.69 23.13
C VAL A 49 8.63 1.12 23.36
N THR A 50 9.54 0.76 22.45
CA THR A 50 10.97 1.11 22.57
C THR A 50 11.21 2.61 22.40
N GLN A 51 10.41 3.30 21.59
CA GLN A 51 10.49 4.74 21.38
C GLN A 51 9.69 5.58 22.40
N ASP A 52 9.07 4.95 23.41
CA ASP A 52 8.20 5.59 24.40
C ASP A 52 7.07 6.44 23.78
N LYS A 53 6.50 5.96 22.67
CA LYS A 53 5.42 6.64 21.94
C LYS A 53 4.21 5.73 21.69
N PRO A 54 3.61 5.12 22.73
CA PRO A 54 2.47 4.21 22.55
C PRO A 54 1.25 4.89 21.93
N GLY A 55 1.14 6.22 21.98
CA GLY A 55 0.07 6.99 21.36
C GLY A 55 -0.04 6.82 19.84
N PHE A 56 1.05 6.46 19.15
CA PHE A 56 1.02 6.20 17.71
C PHE A 56 0.52 4.80 17.35
N LEU A 57 0.30 3.90 18.33
CA LEU A 57 -0.28 2.59 18.04
C LEU A 57 -1.67 2.71 17.41
N GLN A 58 -2.45 3.72 17.83
CA GLN A 58 -3.75 4.01 17.25
C GLN A 58 -3.64 4.42 15.77
N LEU A 59 -2.58 5.17 15.41
CA LEU A 59 -2.29 5.55 14.03
C LEU A 59 -2.00 4.31 13.18
N TRP A 60 -1.20 3.37 13.72
CA TRP A 60 -0.90 2.10 13.05
C TRP A 60 -2.14 1.24 12.84
N ILE A 61 -3.00 1.12 13.84
CA ILE A 61 -4.27 0.38 13.69
C ILE A 61 -5.14 1.01 12.61
N MET A 62 -5.28 2.35 12.61
CA MET A 62 -6.01 3.08 11.58
C MET A 62 -5.42 2.81 10.18
N PHE A 63 -4.11 2.70 10.10
CA PHE A 63 -3.38 2.45 8.88
C PHE A 63 -3.56 1.02 8.34
N PHE A 64 -3.58 0.01 9.20
CA PHE A 64 -3.96 -1.35 8.79
C PHE A 64 -5.40 -1.43 8.32
N MET A 65 -6.30 -0.76 9.04
CA MET A 65 -7.70 -0.66 8.63
C MET A 65 -7.81 0.03 7.28
N ALA A 66 -6.97 1.04 7.00
CA ALA A 66 -6.90 1.70 5.71
C ALA A 66 -6.40 0.76 4.61
N LEU A 67 -5.36 -0.04 4.84
CA LEU A 67 -4.88 -1.05 3.87
C LEU A 67 -5.89 -2.16 3.61
N GLN A 68 -6.56 -2.66 4.65
CA GLN A 68 -7.61 -3.67 4.50
C GLN A 68 -8.80 -3.09 3.76
N SER A 69 -9.20 -1.86 4.09
CA SER A 69 -10.22 -1.13 3.34
C SER A 69 -9.78 -1.00 1.89
N LEU A 70 -8.53 -0.63 1.60
CA LEU A 70 -7.99 -0.52 0.25
C LEU A 70 -8.21 -1.78 -0.59
N LYS A 71 -8.00 -2.94 0.03
CA LYS A 71 -8.16 -4.25 -0.59
C LYS A 71 -9.62 -4.60 -0.87
N SER A 72 -10.54 -4.15 0.00
CA SER A 72 -11.96 -4.49 -0.05
C SER A 72 -12.81 -3.45 -0.78
N ASN A 73 -12.73 -2.19 -0.38
CA ASN A 73 -13.49 -1.04 -0.89
C ASN A 73 -12.53 0.16 -1.09
N GLY A 74 -12.32 0.57 -2.34
CA GLY A 74 -11.35 1.61 -2.72
C GLY A 74 -11.66 3.01 -2.17
N SER A 75 -11.39 3.26 -0.89
CA SER A 75 -11.65 4.55 -0.26
C SER A 75 -10.58 5.58 -0.64
N SER A 76 -10.99 6.58 -1.41
CA SER A 76 -10.14 7.70 -1.84
C SER A 76 -9.60 8.53 -0.67
N MET A 77 -10.38 8.70 0.39
CA MET A 77 -9.96 9.48 1.56
C MET A 77 -8.81 8.80 2.33
N LEU A 78 -8.92 7.49 2.53
CA LEU A 78 -7.88 6.71 3.20
C LEU A 78 -6.59 6.70 2.36
N ALA A 79 -6.72 6.66 1.03
CA ALA A 79 -5.59 6.80 0.11
C ALA A 79 -4.82 8.11 0.32
N TRP A 80 -5.54 9.23 0.46
CA TRP A 80 -4.93 10.52 0.71
C TRP A 80 -4.21 10.59 2.06
N GLN A 81 -4.84 10.07 3.12
CA GLN A 81 -4.21 10.00 4.44
C GLN A 81 -2.93 9.16 4.41
N LEU A 82 -2.97 8.03 3.71
CA LEU A 82 -1.86 7.11 3.54
C LEU A 82 -0.70 7.79 2.81
N LYS A 83 -1.01 8.46 1.71
CA LYS A 83 -0.05 9.22 0.91
C LYS A 83 0.60 10.36 1.69
N LEU A 84 -0.19 11.14 2.44
CA LEU A 84 0.31 12.23 3.27
C LEU A 84 1.24 11.70 4.37
N LEU A 85 0.89 10.57 4.97
CA LEU A 85 1.73 9.93 5.97
C LEU A 85 3.08 9.48 5.39
N PHE A 86 3.10 8.90 4.19
CA PHE A 86 4.35 8.54 3.51
C PHE A 86 5.15 9.77 3.13
N ALA A 87 4.51 10.80 2.59
CA ALA A 87 5.18 12.06 2.30
C ALA A 87 5.82 12.66 3.56
N HIS A 88 5.13 12.60 4.71
CA HIS A 88 5.66 13.06 5.98
C HIS A 88 6.83 12.19 6.49
N SER A 89 6.68 10.86 6.45
CA SER A 89 7.71 9.92 6.95
C SER A 89 8.99 9.91 6.10
N LEU A 90 8.85 10.11 4.78
CA LEU A 90 9.97 10.13 3.83
C LEU A 90 10.57 11.53 3.63
N SER A 91 9.85 12.58 4.04
CA SER A 91 10.42 13.93 4.03
C SER A 91 11.56 14.00 5.04
N LYS A 92 12.70 14.57 4.62
CA LYS A 92 13.82 14.79 5.54
C LYS A 92 13.34 15.71 6.66
N PRO A 93 13.50 15.31 7.95
CA PRO A 93 13.26 16.24 9.04
C PRO A 93 14.24 17.40 8.87
N SER A 94 13.68 18.61 8.81
CA SER A 94 14.44 19.84 8.57
C SER A 94 15.08 20.36 9.85
N SER A 95 14.62 19.85 11.01
CA SER A 95 15.09 20.23 12.33
C SER A 95 15.29 18.99 13.21
N SER A 96 16.18 19.11 14.21
CA SER A 96 16.43 18.06 15.21
C SER A 96 15.25 17.76 16.13
N ASP A 97 14.22 18.60 16.12
CA ASP A 97 13.04 18.49 16.99
C ASP A 97 11.80 17.94 16.27
N ASP A 98 11.91 17.59 14.99
CA ASP A 98 10.77 17.05 14.22
C ASP A 98 10.37 15.68 14.78
N ILE A 99 9.10 15.56 15.21
CA ILE A 99 8.54 14.31 15.71
C ILE A 99 8.43 13.33 14.55
N ILE A 100 9.36 12.38 14.48
CA ILE A 100 9.24 11.23 13.59
C ILE A 100 8.10 10.36 14.14
N LEU A 101 6.93 10.41 13.48
CA LEU A 101 5.76 9.58 13.78
C LEU A 101 5.97 8.13 13.33
N VAL A 102 6.64 7.95 12.20
CA VAL A 102 6.83 6.66 11.51
C VAL A 102 8.25 6.62 10.98
N SER A 103 8.98 5.54 11.27
CA SER A 103 10.30 5.30 10.70
C SER A 103 10.22 5.12 9.19
N ALA A 104 11.22 5.63 8.46
CA ALA A 104 11.25 5.54 7.01
C ALA A 104 11.21 4.09 6.51
N GLU A 105 11.86 3.17 7.22
CA GLU A 105 11.85 1.72 6.88
C GLU A 105 10.43 1.14 6.94
N LEU A 106 9.68 1.50 7.97
CA LEU A 106 8.32 1.00 8.17
C LEU A 106 7.35 1.64 7.16
N ALA A 107 7.50 2.92 6.85
CA ALA A 107 6.77 3.57 5.76
C ALA A 107 7.04 2.90 4.41
N LEU A 108 8.31 2.62 4.09
CA LEU A 108 8.68 1.91 2.85
C LEU A 108 8.10 0.50 2.78
N SER A 109 8.15 -0.25 3.89
CA SER A 109 7.57 -1.59 3.97
C SER A 109 6.09 -1.58 3.60
N VAL A 110 5.37 -0.54 4.01
CA VAL A 110 3.96 -0.44 3.67
C VAL A 110 3.75 0.06 2.26
N MET A 111 4.51 1.06 1.79
CA MET A 111 4.43 1.48 0.39
C MET A 111 4.55 0.28 -0.55
N GLN A 112 5.45 -0.67 -0.24
CA GLN A 112 5.56 -1.92 -0.98
C GLN A 112 4.28 -2.77 -0.93
N GLN A 113 3.59 -2.85 0.21
CA GLN A 113 2.30 -3.54 0.31
C GLN A 113 1.22 -2.85 -0.52
N VAL A 114 1.17 -1.51 -0.48
CA VAL A 114 0.25 -0.70 -1.27
C VAL A 114 0.50 -0.91 -2.76
N ASP A 115 1.76 -0.85 -3.19
CA ASP A 115 2.15 -1.10 -4.57
C ASP A 115 1.81 -2.51 -5.01
N SER A 116 1.96 -3.51 -4.14
CA SER A 116 1.54 -4.88 -4.41
C SER A 116 0.02 -4.96 -4.66
N ILE A 117 -0.79 -4.30 -3.83
CA ILE A 117 -2.25 -4.24 -4.01
C ILE A 117 -2.61 -3.53 -5.32
N LEU A 118 -1.99 -2.38 -5.61
CA LEU A 118 -2.23 -1.62 -6.83
C LEU A 118 -1.80 -2.37 -8.09
N SER A 119 -0.72 -3.14 -8.02
CA SER A 119 -0.26 -4.00 -9.12
C SER A 119 -1.28 -5.08 -9.46
N CYS A 120 -2.00 -5.61 -8.47
CA CYS A 120 -3.12 -6.52 -8.73
C CYS A 120 -4.26 -5.85 -9.50
N TYR A 121 -4.50 -4.56 -9.28
CA TYR A 121 -5.56 -3.80 -9.95
C TYR A 121 -5.13 -3.22 -11.31
N GLU A 122 -3.85 -3.27 -11.65
CA GLU A 122 -3.28 -2.58 -12.82
C GLU A 122 -3.99 -2.95 -14.13
N LYS A 123 -4.32 -4.23 -14.34
CA LYS A 123 -5.02 -4.68 -15.55
C LYS A 123 -6.43 -4.08 -15.69
N GLU A 124 -7.19 -4.05 -14.58
CA GLU A 124 -8.55 -3.50 -14.53
C GLU A 124 -8.51 -1.98 -14.70
N VAL A 125 -7.61 -1.32 -13.96
CA VAL A 125 -7.49 0.13 -13.95
C VAL A 125 -6.95 0.67 -15.27
N THR A 126 -6.04 -0.03 -15.95
CA THR A 126 -5.48 0.41 -17.24
C THR A 126 -6.58 0.69 -18.28
N GLN A 127 -7.59 -0.17 -18.37
CA GLN A 127 -8.70 0.01 -19.30
C GLN A 127 -9.57 1.22 -18.92
N LEU A 128 -9.89 1.35 -17.64
CA LEU A 128 -10.67 2.48 -17.11
C LEU A 128 -9.94 3.80 -17.25
N LEU A 129 -8.62 3.78 -17.11
CA LEU A 129 -7.78 4.95 -17.21
C LEU A 129 -7.67 5.41 -18.68
N GLN A 130 -7.63 4.48 -19.65
CA GLN A 130 -7.82 4.84 -21.06
C GLN A 130 -9.19 5.48 -21.32
N GLN A 131 -10.26 4.91 -20.75
CA GLN A 131 -11.59 5.51 -20.87
C GLN A 131 -11.65 6.91 -20.22
N TYR A 132 -11.00 7.11 -19.07
CA TYR A 132 -10.94 8.39 -18.38
C TYR A 132 -10.27 9.50 -19.20
N TYR A 133 -9.21 9.17 -19.95
CA TYR A 133 -8.47 10.15 -20.75
C TYR A 133 -9.05 10.37 -22.15
N PHE A 134 -9.64 9.35 -22.77
CA PHE A 134 -9.99 9.37 -24.21
C PHE A 134 -11.48 9.18 -24.50
N SER A 135 -12.30 8.83 -23.52
CA SER A 135 -13.72 8.50 -23.72
C SER A 135 -14.58 8.97 -22.54
N SER A 136 -15.86 8.61 -22.56
CA SER A 136 -16.74 8.73 -21.40
C SER A 136 -16.51 7.53 -20.47
N LEU A 137 -16.34 7.81 -19.18
CA LEU A 137 -16.27 6.79 -18.14
C LEU A 137 -17.61 6.04 -18.04
N ASN A 138 -17.60 4.76 -18.39
CA ASN A 138 -18.73 3.87 -18.18
C ASN A 138 -18.25 2.69 -17.32
N GLY A 139 -18.49 2.75 -16.01
CA GLY A 139 -18.04 1.71 -15.09
C GLY A 139 -18.90 1.61 -13.84
N ASN A 140 -18.91 0.44 -13.21
CA ASN A 140 -19.54 0.25 -11.89
C ASN A 140 -18.78 1.06 -10.83
N GLU A 141 -19.48 1.51 -9.78
CA GLU A 141 -18.91 2.32 -8.69
C GLU A 141 -17.61 1.72 -8.10
N ASN A 142 -17.57 0.40 -7.88
CA ASN A 142 -16.38 -0.30 -7.37
C ASN A 142 -15.12 -0.15 -8.26
N TYR A 143 -15.30 -0.04 -9.58
CA TYR A 143 -14.20 0.15 -10.52
C TYR A 143 -13.74 1.60 -10.56
N ILE A 144 -14.68 2.54 -10.40
CA ILE A 144 -14.40 3.97 -10.31
C ILE A 144 -13.61 4.27 -9.03
N ASP A 145 -13.97 3.62 -7.91
CA ASP A 145 -13.24 3.75 -6.64
C ASP A 145 -11.80 3.27 -6.75
N LYS A 146 -11.57 2.11 -7.40
CA LYS A 146 -10.22 1.60 -7.69
C LYS A 146 -9.43 2.53 -8.61
N LEU A 147 -10.10 3.12 -9.61
CA LEU A 147 -9.47 4.11 -10.49
C LEU A 147 -9.07 5.36 -9.70
N ALA A 148 -9.98 5.92 -8.91
CA ALA A 148 -9.72 7.10 -8.08
C ALA A 148 -8.55 6.86 -7.13
N LEU A 149 -8.50 5.67 -6.51
CA LEU A 149 -7.40 5.24 -5.69
C LEU A 149 -6.06 5.25 -6.43
N TYR A 150 -6.04 4.66 -7.62
CA TYR A 150 -4.85 4.60 -8.47
C TYR A 150 -4.38 5.98 -8.88
N LEU A 151 -5.31 6.88 -9.23
CA LEU A 151 -5.00 8.26 -9.60
C LEU A 151 -4.39 9.03 -8.42
N ILE A 152 -4.92 8.86 -7.21
CA ILE A 152 -4.43 9.55 -5.99
C ILE A 152 -3.03 9.06 -5.62
N LEU A 153 -2.82 7.75 -5.55
CA LEU A 153 -1.57 7.17 -5.07
C LEU A 153 -0.41 7.34 -6.05
N TYR A 154 -0.69 7.30 -7.36
CA TYR A 154 0.32 7.55 -8.40
C TYR A 154 0.34 9.01 -8.89
N ASP A 155 -0.37 9.96 -8.30
CA ASP A 155 -0.30 11.38 -8.73
C ASP A 155 -0.60 11.58 -10.24
N PHE A 156 -1.61 10.90 -10.77
CA PHE A 156 -1.98 11.07 -12.18
C PHE A 156 -2.57 12.48 -12.41
N PRO A 157 -2.13 13.19 -13.46
CA PRO A 157 -2.67 14.49 -13.81
C PRO A 157 -4.11 14.39 -14.32
N THR A 158 -4.87 15.47 -14.23
CA THR A 158 -6.22 15.55 -14.80
C THR A 158 -6.20 15.54 -16.34
N PRO A 159 -7.25 15.04 -17.04
CA PRO A 159 -7.31 14.98 -18.50
C PRO A 159 -7.11 16.32 -19.21
N SER A 160 -7.58 17.42 -18.60
CA SER A 160 -7.37 18.78 -19.15
C SER A 160 -5.89 19.18 -19.18
N LYS A 161 -5.12 18.77 -18.17
CA LYS A 161 -3.66 18.95 -18.14
C LYS A 161 -2.96 17.97 -19.09
N SER A 162 -3.62 16.86 -19.43
CA SER A 162 -3.05 15.85 -20.31
C SER A 162 -3.27 16.04 -21.80
N ALA A 163 -4.23 16.87 -22.20
CA ALA A 163 -4.38 17.29 -23.58
C ALA A 163 -3.12 18.01 -24.10
N GLU A 164 -2.37 18.67 -23.22
CA GLU A 164 -1.07 19.27 -23.54
C GLU A 164 0.03 18.23 -23.82
N PHE A 165 -0.15 16.96 -23.42
CA PHE A 165 0.80 15.86 -23.64
C PHE A 165 0.69 15.21 -25.03
N GLY A 166 -0.49 15.26 -25.66
CA GLY A 166 -0.78 14.58 -26.92
C GLY A 166 -0.07 15.16 -28.16
N GLN A 167 0.50 16.37 -28.07
CA GLN A 167 1.24 16.97 -29.17
C GLN A 167 2.70 16.49 -29.21
N GLY A 168 2.90 15.31 -29.81
CA GLY A 168 4.17 14.94 -30.45
C GLY A 168 5.30 14.46 -29.55
N VAL A 169 5.10 14.30 -28.25
CA VAL A 169 6.18 13.90 -27.33
C VAL A 169 6.28 12.37 -27.24
N LYS A 170 7.28 11.79 -27.92
CA LYS A 170 7.54 10.34 -27.91
C LYS A 170 8.61 9.92 -26.90
N ASP A 171 9.35 10.86 -26.33
CA ASP A 171 10.51 10.60 -25.48
C ASP A 171 10.20 10.81 -23.98
N PRO A 172 10.37 9.79 -23.11
CA PRO A 172 10.14 9.90 -21.66
C PRO A 172 10.85 11.05 -20.98
N LEU A 173 12.07 11.37 -21.40
CA LEU A 173 12.84 12.44 -20.76
C LEU A 173 12.23 13.81 -21.05
N THR A 174 11.70 14.00 -22.26
CA THR A 174 11.03 15.25 -22.65
C THR A 174 9.65 15.43 -21.99
N LEU A 175 9.00 14.35 -21.54
CA LEU A 175 7.81 14.46 -20.70
C LEU A 175 8.19 14.90 -19.29
N CYS A 176 9.19 14.27 -18.67
CA CYS A 176 9.66 14.63 -17.33
C CYS A 176 10.13 16.09 -17.21
N THR A 177 10.73 16.67 -18.26
CA THR A 177 11.15 18.08 -18.26
C THR A 177 10.01 19.06 -18.56
N ARG A 178 8.91 18.58 -19.15
CA ARG A 178 7.72 19.38 -19.49
C ARG A 178 6.71 19.45 -18.35
N PHE A 179 6.96 18.79 -17.22
CA PHE A 179 6.29 19.06 -15.95
C PHE A 179 7.05 20.19 -15.23
N PRO A 180 6.67 21.47 -15.41
CA PRO A 180 7.35 22.59 -14.74
C PRO A 180 7.19 22.54 -13.22
N ASP A 181 6.10 21.94 -12.75
CA ASP A 181 5.88 21.64 -11.34
C ASP A 181 6.28 20.20 -11.07
N ARG A 182 7.22 20.00 -10.14
CA ARG A 182 7.81 18.71 -9.70
C ARG A 182 6.80 17.70 -9.10
N SER A 183 5.51 17.81 -9.40
CA SER A 183 4.45 17.11 -8.67
C SER A 183 4.16 15.69 -9.18
N VAL A 184 4.67 15.30 -10.35
CA VAL A 184 4.39 13.97 -10.92
C VAL A 184 5.61 13.04 -10.75
N PRO A 185 5.48 11.93 -10.01
CA PRO A 185 6.54 10.95 -9.85
C PRO A 185 7.01 10.37 -11.20
N PRO A 186 8.31 10.04 -11.35
CA PRO A 186 8.85 9.44 -12.58
C PRO A 186 8.14 8.15 -13.01
N GLU A 187 7.68 7.36 -12.04
CA GLU A 187 6.96 6.11 -12.26
C GLU A 187 5.63 6.34 -13.00
N THR A 188 4.93 7.42 -12.65
CA THR A 188 3.68 7.84 -13.27
C THR A 188 3.91 8.32 -14.70
N CYS A 189 5.00 9.06 -14.94
CA CYS A 189 5.39 9.47 -16.29
C CYS A 189 5.60 8.25 -17.20
N TRP A 190 6.27 7.22 -16.71
CA TRP A 190 6.49 6.00 -17.50
C TRP A 190 5.17 5.27 -17.82
N LYS A 191 4.27 5.15 -16.85
CA LYS A 191 2.93 4.56 -17.05
C LYS A 191 2.10 5.36 -18.05
N LEU A 192 2.08 6.69 -17.95
CA LEU A 192 1.41 7.58 -18.90
C LEU A 192 1.89 7.38 -20.34
N ILE A 193 3.19 7.20 -20.54
CA ILE A 193 3.77 6.95 -21.87
C ILE A 193 3.28 5.62 -22.43
N GLN A 194 3.21 4.57 -21.61
CA GLN A 194 2.67 3.29 -22.06
C GLN A 194 1.20 3.40 -22.48
N LEU A 195 0.41 4.18 -21.73
CA LEU A 195 -1.00 4.41 -22.02
C LEU A 195 -1.19 5.19 -23.33
N LEU A 196 -0.39 6.24 -23.54
CA LEU A 196 -0.41 7.07 -24.74
C LEU A 196 0.04 6.28 -25.99
N LYS A 197 1.09 5.45 -25.88
CA LYS A 197 1.57 4.59 -26.98
C LYS A 197 0.54 3.56 -27.44
N LYS A 198 -0.34 3.11 -26.55
CA LYS A 198 -1.36 2.09 -26.85
C LYS A 198 -2.63 2.68 -27.48
N SER A 199 -2.77 4.00 -27.50
CA SER A 199 -3.93 4.71 -28.05
C SER A 199 -3.74 5.19 -29.51
N ILE A 200 -2.53 5.03 -30.07
CA ILE A 200 -2.19 5.32 -31.47
C ILE A 200 -2.09 3.98 -32.21
#